data_AF-A0A0P7ULA6-F1
#
_entry.id   AF-A0A0P7ULA6-F1
#
_cell.length_a   1.000
_cell.length_b   1.000
_cell.length_c   1.000
_cell.angle_alpha   90.00
_cell.angle_beta   90.00
_cell.angle_gamma   90.00
#
_symmetry.space_group_name_H-M   'P 1'
#
loop_
_entity.id
_entity.type
_entity.pdbx_description
1 polymer ?
#
loop_
_entity_poly.entity_id
_entity_poly.type
_entity_poly.pdbx_seq_one_letter_code
_entity_poly.pdbx_strand_id
1 'polypeptide(L)'
;MRCSLICDRSFQSLVPCLEICVSTGHYCPHENRTPVPCPRGTYGSLTGATSMKSCVSCPPHHFGPRPGLTACIPCGSQAQQPLPGQDHCVCQGEGQSFQPSDGECVCALGYAPWGESGVCVPTAYKICRDGKSRGQHGECLSAEEWRKHCSQQVRTSAALEPLA
;
A
#
# COMPACT_ATOMS: atom_id res chain seq x y z
N MET A 1 23.53 -4.27 -6.39
CA MET A 1 22.25 -4.86 -6.85
C MET A 1 22.48 -6.23 -7.49
N ARG A 2 23.00 -7.15 -6.69
CA ARG A 2 23.01 -8.59 -6.91
C ARG A 2 22.59 -9.20 -5.57
N CYS A 3 22.27 -10.48 -5.52
CA CYS A 3 22.10 -11.21 -4.26
C CYS A 3 23.25 -10.83 -3.31
N SER A 4 23.00 -9.89 -2.40
CA SER A 4 24.04 -9.40 -1.50
C SER A 4 24.05 -10.39 -0.37
N LEU A 5 25.04 -11.28 -0.43
CA LEU A 5 25.58 -11.98 0.71
C LEU A 5 25.65 -11.00 1.88
N ILE A 6 24.83 -11.19 2.92
CA ILE A 6 25.30 -10.84 4.25
C ILE A 6 26.26 -11.97 4.61
N CYS A 7 27.52 -11.80 4.22
CA CYS A 7 28.63 -12.53 4.80
C CYS A 7 28.89 -11.93 6.18
N ASP A 8 28.07 -12.29 7.17
CA ASP A 8 28.47 -12.11 8.57
C ASP A 8 28.97 -13.44 9.10
N ARG A 9 30.23 -13.46 9.52
CA ARG A 9 31.08 -14.65 9.66
C ARG A 9 30.82 -15.42 10.96
N SER A 10 29.61 -15.33 11.51
CA SER A 10 29.33 -15.78 12.88
C SER A 10 27.94 -16.39 13.14
N PHE A 11 27.08 -16.61 12.14
CA PHE A 11 25.81 -17.32 12.37
C PHE A 11 25.63 -18.50 11.42
N GLN A 12 25.56 -19.68 12.02
CA GLN A 12 25.51 -20.99 11.39
C GLN A 12 24.11 -21.32 10.85
N SER A 13 23.54 -20.49 9.99
CA SER A 13 22.28 -20.83 9.31
C SER A 13 22.32 -20.41 7.85
N LEU A 14 22.70 -21.38 7.01
CA LEU A 14 22.37 -21.39 5.59
C LEU A 14 20.85 -21.49 5.52
N VAL A 15 20.11 -20.38 5.46
CA VAL A 15 18.71 -20.42 5.05
C VAL A 15 18.74 -20.72 3.55
N PRO A 16 18.51 -21.97 3.11
CA PRO A 16 18.63 -22.29 1.70
C PRO A 16 17.46 -21.62 0.97
N CYS A 17 17.67 -21.14 -0.25
CA CYS A 17 16.58 -20.66 -1.12
C CYS A 17 15.42 -21.67 -1.22
N LEU A 18 15.71 -22.94 -0.93
CA LEU A 18 14.78 -24.06 -0.86
C LEU A 18 13.65 -23.87 0.17
N GLU A 19 13.89 -23.25 1.33
CA GLU A 19 12.83 -23.08 2.35
C GLU A 19 11.73 -22.11 1.90
N ILE A 20 12.08 -21.06 1.13
CA ILE A 20 11.09 -20.08 0.67
C ILE A 20 10.26 -20.63 -0.50
N CYS A 21 10.82 -21.51 -1.34
CA CYS A 21 10.05 -22.20 -2.38
C CYS A 21 8.93 -23.09 -1.81
N VAL A 22 9.11 -23.57 -0.57
CA VAL A 22 8.10 -24.34 0.16
C VAL A 22 7.10 -23.42 0.89
N SER A 23 7.32 -22.10 0.90
CA SER A 23 6.38 -21.14 1.45
C SER A 23 5.27 -20.80 0.45
N THR A 24 4.07 -20.59 0.97
CA THR A 24 2.94 -20.12 0.18
C THR A 24 3.17 -18.67 -0.26
N GLY A 25 2.44 -18.23 -1.29
CA GLY A 25 2.55 -16.90 -1.89
C GLY A 25 3.69 -16.74 -2.89
N HIS A 26 4.54 -17.75 -3.07
CA HIS A 26 5.69 -17.69 -3.98
C HIS A 26 5.75 -18.92 -4.90
N TYR A 27 6.46 -18.80 -6.02
CA TYR A 27 6.79 -19.93 -6.90
C TYR A 27 8.26 -19.89 -7.34
N CYS A 28 8.82 -21.05 -7.66
CA CYS A 28 10.22 -21.25 -8.05
C CYS A 28 10.31 -21.95 -9.41
N PRO A 29 10.62 -21.23 -10.51
CA PRO A 29 10.71 -21.78 -11.86
C PRO A 29 11.59 -23.03 -11.99
N HIS A 30 12.60 -23.15 -11.13
CA HIS A 30 13.45 -24.32 -11.00
C HIS A 30 13.87 -24.49 -9.53
N GLU A 31 14.15 -25.74 -9.15
CA GLU A 31 14.84 -26.07 -7.90
C GLU A 31 16.11 -25.23 -7.76
N ASN A 32 16.28 -24.57 -6.61
CA ASN A 32 17.42 -23.69 -6.28
C ASN A 32 17.42 -22.28 -6.94
N ARG A 33 16.28 -21.78 -7.43
CA ARG A 33 16.13 -20.37 -7.85
C ARG A 33 15.52 -19.50 -6.76
N THR A 34 15.78 -18.20 -6.85
CA THR A 34 15.17 -17.21 -5.97
C THR A 34 13.63 -17.28 -6.11
N PRO A 35 12.90 -17.39 -4.98
CA PRO A 35 11.44 -17.42 -4.97
C PRO A 35 10.88 -16.15 -5.62
N VAL A 36 9.87 -16.34 -6.47
CA VAL A 36 9.17 -15.24 -7.13
C VAL A 36 7.79 -15.10 -6.47
N PRO A 37 7.45 -13.92 -5.91
CA PRO A 37 6.14 -13.73 -5.32
C PRO A 37 5.05 -13.79 -6.40
N CYS A 38 3.90 -14.34 -6.05
CA CYS A 38 2.70 -14.20 -6.87
C CYS A 38 2.37 -12.71 -7.05
N PRO A 39 2.03 -12.24 -8.25
CA PRO A 39 1.79 -10.82 -8.51
C PRO A 39 0.53 -10.31 -7.80
N ARG A 40 0.39 -8.97 -7.73
CA ARG A 40 -0.83 -8.30 -7.24
C ARG A 40 -2.06 -8.82 -7.98
N GLY A 41 -3.18 -8.88 -7.27
CA GLY A 41 -4.42 -9.50 -7.75
C GLY A 41 -4.42 -11.03 -7.76
N THR A 42 -3.34 -11.68 -7.34
CA THR A 42 -3.25 -13.14 -7.21
C THR A 42 -2.71 -13.56 -5.85
N TYR A 43 -2.92 -14.82 -5.49
CA TYR A 43 -2.36 -15.44 -4.30
C TYR A 43 -1.81 -16.82 -4.62
N GLY A 44 -0.83 -17.28 -3.85
CA GLY A 44 -0.29 -18.65 -3.95
C GLY A 44 -0.65 -19.44 -2.70
N SER A 45 -1.55 -20.41 -2.81
CA SER A 45 -1.90 -21.29 -1.68
C SER A 45 -1.07 -22.58 -1.61
N LEU A 46 -0.36 -22.90 -2.69
CA LEU A 46 0.43 -24.13 -2.80
C LEU A 46 1.86 -23.91 -2.31
N THR A 47 2.34 -24.83 -1.50
CA THR A 47 3.76 -24.96 -1.16
C THR A 47 4.49 -25.62 -2.32
N GLY A 48 5.76 -25.26 -2.56
CA GLY A 48 6.56 -25.88 -3.61
C GLY A 48 6.11 -25.53 -5.03
N ALA A 49 5.37 -24.44 -5.22
CA ALA A 49 4.89 -24.05 -6.54
C ALA A 49 6.07 -23.79 -7.48
N THR A 50 6.04 -24.37 -8.68
CA THR A 50 7.15 -24.28 -9.64
C THR A 50 6.92 -23.30 -10.78
N SER A 51 5.73 -22.70 -10.86
CA SER A 51 5.37 -21.82 -11.97
C SER A 51 4.41 -20.73 -11.54
N MET A 52 4.44 -19.61 -12.25
CA MET A 52 3.47 -18.52 -12.11
C MET A 52 2.02 -18.99 -12.31
N LYS A 53 1.83 -20.07 -13.08
CA LYS A 53 0.50 -20.68 -13.29
C LYS A 53 -0.13 -21.22 -12.00
N SER A 54 0.66 -21.43 -10.95
CA SER A 54 0.18 -21.82 -9.63
C SER A 54 -0.40 -20.64 -8.84
N CYS A 55 -0.19 -19.40 -9.27
CA CYS A 55 -0.82 -18.23 -8.67
C CYS A 55 -2.27 -18.13 -9.12
N VAL A 56 -3.18 -18.13 -8.15
CA VAL A 56 -4.62 -18.10 -8.38
C VAL A 56 -5.10 -16.65 -8.33
N SER A 57 -5.94 -16.25 -9.28
CA SER A 57 -6.55 -14.91 -9.29
C SER A 57 -7.46 -14.73 -8.08
N CYS A 58 -7.44 -13.55 -7.46
CA CYS A 58 -8.39 -13.22 -6.41
C CYS A 58 -9.82 -13.36 -6.95
N PRO A 59 -10.71 -14.04 -6.23
CA PRO A 59 -12.10 -14.17 -6.66
C PRO A 59 -12.82 -12.82 -6.60
N PRO A 60 -14.00 -12.69 -7.23
CA PRO A 60 -14.87 -11.53 -7.03
C PRO A 60 -15.08 -11.20 -5.55
N HIS A 61 -15.28 -9.92 -5.26
CA HIS A 61 -15.39 -9.34 -3.92
C HIS A 61 -14.11 -9.45 -3.06
N HIS A 62 -13.00 -9.87 -3.63
CA HIS A 62 -11.68 -9.91 -2.99
C HIS A 62 -10.64 -9.19 -3.85
N PHE A 63 -9.53 -8.83 -3.21
CA PHE A 63 -8.42 -8.16 -3.88
C PHE A 63 -7.07 -8.58 -3.31
N GLY A 64 -6.02 -8.36 -4.11
CA GLY A 64 -4.64 -8.63 -3.74
C GLY A 64 -3.76 -7.38 -3.83
N PRO A 65 -3.62 -6.57 -2.76
CA PRO A 65 -2.98 -5.25 -2.85
C PRO A 65 -1.47 -5.32 -2.98
N ARG A 66 -0.84 -6.45 -2.69
CA ARG A 66 0.61 -6.63 -2.73
C ARG A 66 0.96 -8.00 -3.32
N PRO A 67 2.17 -8.18 -3.87
CA PRO A 67 2.66 -9.50 -4.26
C PRO A 67 2.87 -10.41 -3.04
N GLY A 68 2.98 -11.72 -3.28
CA GLY A 68 3.38 -12.67 -2.23
C GLY A 68 2.25 -13.10 -1.29
N LEU A 69 0.99 -12.84 -1.67
CA LEU A 69 -0.16 -13.18 -0.85
C LEU A 69 -0.38 -14.69 -0.77
N THR A 70 -0.70 -15.17 0.42
CA THR A 70 -1.08 -16.56 0.67
C THR A 70 -2.59 -16.77 0.58
N ALA A 71 -3.36 -15.68 0.68
CA ALA A 71 -4.81 -15.60 0.47
C ALA A 71 -5.19 -14.17 0.04
N CYS A 72 -6.33 -14.01 -0.63
CA CYS A 72 -6.87 -12.70 -0.97
C CYS A 72 -7.63 -12.07 0.20
N ILE A 73 -7.74 -10.74 0.19
CA ILE A 73 -8.39 -9.96 1.24
C ILE A 73 -9.81 -9.60 0.75
N PRO A 74 -10.86 -9.73 1.58
CA PRO A 74 -12.22 -9.34 1.19
C PRO A 74 -12.37 -7.81 1.12
N CYS A 75 -13.24 -7.33 0.23
CA CYS A 75 -13.52 -5.90 0.08
C CYS A 75 -14.35 -5.28 1.22
N GLY A 76 -14.95 -6.08 2.11
CA GLY A 76 -15.89 -5.59 3.12
C GLY A 76 -17.29 -5.30 2.55
N SER A 77 -18.12 -4.59 3.32
CA SER A 77 -19.53 -4.31 2.97
C SER A 77 -19.72 -3.03 2.15
N GLN A 78 -18.79 -2.08 2.25
CA GLN A 78 -18.90 -0.76 1.63
C GLN A 78 -18.10 -0.61 0.33
N ALA A 79 -17.31 -1.63 -0.04
CA ALA A 79 -16.55 -1.66 -1.28
C ALA A 79 -16.80 -2.96 -2.05
N GLN A 80 -16.60 -2.90 -3.37
CA GLN A 80 -16.85 -4.04 -4.25
C GLN A 80 -15.76 -4.16 -5.32
N GLN A 81 -15.66 -5.38 -5.84
CA GLN A 81 -14.79 -5.69 -6.96
C GLN A 81 -15.40 -6.86 -7.74
N PRO A 82 -16.13 -6.62 -8.84
CA PRO A 82 -16.93 -7.65 -9.49
C PRO A 82 -16.11 -8.64 -10.31
N LEU A 83 -14.88 -8.27 -10.69
CA LEU A 83 -14.01 -9.08 -11.55
C LEU A 83 -12.96 -9.83 -10.74
N PRO A 84 -12.50 -11.01 -11.20
CA PRO A 84 -11.38 -11.70 -10.60
C PRO A 84 -10.05 -11.02 -10.95
N GLY A 85 -9.01 -11.29 -10.17
CA GLY A 85 -7.64 -10.85 -10.46
C GLY A 85 -7.34 -9.40 -10.05
N GLN A 86 -8.20 -8.80 -9.23
CA GLN A 86 -8.17 -7.39 -8.95
C GLN A 86 -7.30 -7.06 -7.73
N ASP A 87 -6.69 -5.89 -7.73
CA ASP A 87 -5.65 -5.49 -6.78
C ASP A 87 -6.10 -4.38 -5.81
N HIS A 88 -7.35 -3.94 -5.92
CA HIS A 88 -8.00 -2.96 -5.05
C HIS A 88 -9.52 -3.18 -5.04
N CYS A 89 -10.20 -2.60 -4.05
CA CYS A 89 -11.66 -2.51 -4.00
C CYS A 89 -12.12 -1.09 -4.29
N VAL A 90 -13.33 -0.96 -4.84
CA VAL A 90 -13.94 0.33 -5.17
C VAL A 90 -15.08 0.60 -4.19
N CYS A 91 -15.06 1.74 -3.54
CA CYS A 91 -16.12 2.15 -2.62
C CYS A 91 -17.44 2.40 -3.35
N GLN A 92 -18.55 2.09 -2.68
CA GLN A 92 -19.90 2.34 -3.22
C GLN A 92 -20.31 3.81 -3.12
N GLY A 93 -19.82 4.54 -2.10
CA GLY A 93 -20.14 5.95 -1.91
C GLY A 93 -19.28 6.88 -2.80
N GLU A 94 -19.92 7.90 -3.36
CA GLU A 94 -19.23 8.94 -4.12
C GLU A 94 -18.29 9.74 -3.21
N GLY A 95 -17.10 10.10 -3.72
CA GLY A 95 -16.12 10.86 -2.95
C GLY A 95 -15.43 10.06 -1.84
N GLN A 96 -15.54 8.72 -1.83
CA GLN A 96 -14.84 7.85 -0.89
C GLN A 96 -13.56 7.25 -1.49
N SER A 97 -12.58 6.98 -0.62
CA SER A 97 -11.36 6.23 -0.90
C SER A 97 -11.31 4.98 -0.02
N PHE A 98 -11.05 3.83 -0.64
CA PHE A 98 -10.90 2.56 0.06
C PHE A 98 -9.56 2.49 0.79
N GLN A 99 -9.57 2.12 2.07
CA GLN A 99 -8.39 1.85 2.88
C GLN A 99 -8.14 0.34 2.97
N PRO A 100 -7.09 -0.19 2.33
CA PRO A 100 -6.80 -1.63 2.37
C PRO A 100 -6.44 -2.20 3.75
N SER A 101 -6.08 -1.34 4.72
CA SER A 101 -5.57 -1.78 6.02
C SER A 101 -6.67 -2.32 6.94
N ASP A 102 -7.85 -1.73 6.87
CA ASP A 102 -9.03 -2.06 7.68
C ASP A 102 -10.25 -2.43 6.82
N GLY A 103 -10.16 -2.26 5.50
CA GLY A 103 -11.25 -2.57 4.57
C GLY A 103 -12.36 -1.53 4.61
N GLU A 104 -12.06 -0.31 5.04
CA GLU A 104 -13.05 0.75 5.22
C GLU A 104 -13.03 1.79 4.09
N CYS A 105 -14.20 2.37 3.80
CA CYS A 105 -14.36 3.45 2.85
C CYS A 105 -14.49 4.78 3.60
N VAL A 106 -13.48 5.63 3.49
CA VAL A 106 -13.47 6.96 4.11
C VAL A 106 -13.64 8.05 3.06
N CYS A 107 -14.05 9.26 3.46
CA CYS A 107 -14.05 10.39 2.52
C CYS A 107 -12.64 10.65 2.00
N ALA A 108 -12.54 10.77 0.67
CA ALA A 108 -11.30 11.09 -0.02
C ALA A 108 -10.79 12.47 0.40
N LEU A 109 -9.50 12.73 0.17
CA LEU A 109 -8.92 14.04 0.43
C LEU A 109 -9.68 15.13 -0.34
N GLY A 110 -10.05 16.19 0.36
CA GLY A 110 -10.89 17.26 -0.18
C GLY A 110 -12.39 17.01 -0.06
N TYR A 111 -12.82 15.92 0.57
CA TYR A 111 -14.21 15.66 0.96
C TYR A 111 -14.35 15.61 2.48
N ALA A 112 -15.52 15.97 3.00
CA ALA A 112 -15.87 15.86 4.41
C ALA A 112 -17.20 15.11 4.56
N PRO A 113 -17.38 14.32 5.64
CA PRO A 113 -18.67 13.69 5.92
C PRO A 113 -19.70 14.77 6.25
N TRP A 114 -20.86 14.69 5.63
CA TRP A 114 -21.99 15.58 5.90
C TRP A 114 -23.14 14.84 6.58
N GLY A 115 -23.57 15.38 7.73
CA GLY A 115 -24.67 14.83 8.52
C GLY A 115 -24.38 13.44 9.12
N GLU A 116 -25.44 12.77 9.59
CA GLU A 116 -25.36 11.45 10.22
C GLU A 116 -25.24 10.31 9.19
N SER A 117 -25.55 10.59 7.92
CA SER A 117 -25.52 9.60 6.83
C SER A 117 -24.12 9.32 6.30
N GLY A 118 -23.10 10.08 6.71
CA GLY A 118 -21.70 9.86 6.29
C GLY A 118 -21.43 10.12 4.81
N VAL A 119 -22.32 10.85 4.12
CA VAL A 119 -22.16 11.19 2.70
C VAL A 119 -20.98 12.14 2.56
N CYS A 120 -20.04 11.80 1.67
CA CYS A 120 -18.87 12.63 1.41
C CYS A 120 -19.23 13.77 0.46
N VAL A 121 -19.09 15.01 0.93
CA VAL A 121 -19.31 16.21 0.11
C VAL A 121 -17.98 16.95 -0.10
N PRO A 122 -17.79 17.63 -1.25
CA PRO A 122 -16.59 18.43 -1.46
C PRO A 122 -16.42 19.49 -0.37
N THR A 123 -15.24 19.56 0.21
CA THR A 123 -14.88 20.57 1.19
C THR A 123 -14.67 21.90 0.48
N ALA A 124 -15.62 22.81 0.64
CA ALA A 124 -15.53 24.16 0.08
C ALA A 124 -14.56 25.02 0.92
N TYR A 125 -13.29 25.03 0.51
CA TYR A 125 -12.30 25.88 1.18
C TYR A 125 -12.42 27.35 0.74
N LYS A 126 -12.17 28.29 1.66
CA LYS A 126 -12.16 29.73 1.36
C LYS A 126 -11.15 30.05 0.27
N ILE A 127 -11.47 30.97 -0.64
CA ILE A 127 -10.53 31.45 -1.66
C ILE A 127 -9.42 32.23 -0.96
N CYS A 128 -8.16 31.85 -1.20
CA CYS A 128 -7.02 32.58 -0.67
C CYS A 128 -6.86 33.90 -1.45
N ARG A 129 -6.94 35.02 -0.74
CA ARG A 129 -6.73 36.37 -1.27
C ARG A 129 -5.36 36.89 -0.84
N ASP A 130 -4.97 38.06 -1.36
CA ASP A 130 -3.78 38.80 -0.92
C ASP A 130 -2.47 38.03 -1.09
N GLY A 131 -2.34 37.29 -2.21
CA GLY A 131 -1.14 36.52 -2.54
C GLY A 131 -0.90 35.29 -1.65
N LYS A 132 -1.86 34.90 -0.81
CA LYS A 132 -1.81 33.66 -0.01
C LYS A 132 -2.10 32.44 -0.87
N SER A 133 -1.52 31.30 -0.52
CA SER A 133 -1.73 30.00 -1.17
C SER A 133 -2.25 28.95 -0.19
N ARG A 134 -3.02 27.98 -0.71
CA ARG A 134 -3.72 26.98 0.10
C ARG A 134 -2.76 25.85 0.55
N GLY A 135 -2.76 25.53 1.84
CA GLY A 135 -2.05 24.38 2.42
C GLY A 135 -2.83 23.07 2.36
N GLN A 136 -2.23 21.97 2.83
CA GLN A 136 -2.79 20.64 2.63
C GLN A 136 -4.10 20.37 3.42
N HIS A 137 -4.40 21.18 4.44
CA HIS A 137 -5.65 21.10 5.20
C HIS A 137 -6.64 22.24 4.85
N GLY A 138 -6.33 23.03 3.81
CA GLY A 138 -7.22 24.08 3.30
C GLY A 138 -6.96 25.49 3.83
N GLU A 139 -6.02 25.65 4.76
CA GLU A 139 -5.58 26.93 5.30
C GLU A 139 -4.94 27.83 4.23
N CYS A 140 -5.13 29.14 4.31
CA CYS A 140 -4.50 30.10 3.39
C CYS A 140 -3.26 30.71 4.03
N LEU A 141 -2.08 30.34 3.53
CA LEU A 141 -0.78 30.74 4.06
C LEU A 141 -0.10 31.73 3.11
N SER A 142 0.44 32.79 3.69
CA SER A 142 1.39 33.70 3.04
C SER A 142 2.76 33.04 2.85
N ALA A 143 3.65 33.69 2.09
CA ALA A 143 5.01 33.19 1.88
C ALA A 143 5.79 32.99 3.21
N GLU A 144 5.59 33.87 4.20
CA GLU A 144 6.25 33.73 5.50
C GLU A 144 5.67 32.59 6.32
N GLU A 145 4.35 32.42 6.31
CA GLU A 145 3.66 31.32 6.98
C GLU A 145 4.07 29.97 6.37
N TRP A 146 4.19 29.89 5.04
CA TRP A 146 4.74 28.72 4.36
C TRP A 146 6.17 28.41 4.75
N ARG A 147 7.03 29.44 4.84
CA ARG A 147 8.43 29.25 5.28
C ARG A 147 8.48 28.62 6.68
N LYS A 148 7.63 29.08 7.59
CA LYS A 148 7.51 28.51 8.95
C LYS A 148 6.98 27.07 8.91
N HIS A 149 5.87 26.85 8.21
CA HIS A 149 5.24 25.54 8.05
C HIS A 149 6.23 24.49 7.51
N CYS A 150 6.94 24.79 6.43
CA CYS A 150 7.96 23.90 5.87
C CYS A 150 9.13 23.69 6.83
N SER A 151 9.59 24.74 7.53
CA SER A 151 10.70 24.60 8.48
C SER A 151 10.38 23.73 9.70
N GLN A 152 9.11 23.59 10.04
CA GLN A 152 8.65 22.82 11.21
C GLN A 152 8.15 21.42 10.83
N GLN A 153 7.42 21.30 9.71
CA GLN A 153 6.78 20.03 9.32
C GLN A 153 7.56 19.24 8.25
N VAL A 154 8.46 19.88 7.50
CA VAL A 154 9.24 19.25 6.40
C VAL A 154 10.73 19.10 6.76
N ARG A 155 11.14 19.46 7.98
CA ARG A 155 12.47 19.06 8.48
C ARG A 155 12.50 17.55 8.75
N THR A 156 12.87 16.82 7.71
CA THR A 156 13.30 15.43 7.76
C THR A 156 14.66 15.33 8.46
N SER A 157 14.78 14.41 9.42
CA SER A 157 15.74 13.29 9.34
C SER A 157 17.16 13.60 8.81
N ALA A 158 17.77 14.70 9.23
CA ALA A 158 19.15 15.04 8.87
C ALA A 158 19.86 15.73 10.05
N ALA A 159 19.93 15.02 11.18
CA ALA A 159 21.19 14.95 11.89
C ALA A 159 21.88 13.67 11.38
N LEU A 160 22.48 13.75 10.19
CA LEU A 160 23.65 12.93 9.94
C LEU A 160 24.66 13.37 10.99
N GLU A 161 24.84 12.56 12.03
CA GLU A 161 25.99 12.70 12.90
C GLU A 161 27.24 12.70 12.02
N PRO A 162 28.16 13.66 12.17
CA PRO A 162 29.49 13.48 11.63
C PRO A 162 30.10 12.29 12.39
N LEU A 163 30.28 11.17 11.69
CA LEU A 163 31.15 10.11 12.18
C LEU A 163 32.53 10.71 12.44
N ALA A 164 32.86 10.82 13.72
CA ALA A 164 34.23 10.93 14.22
C ALA A 164 34.90 9.55 14.18
#